data_AF-A0A316F6T3-F1
#
_entry.id   AF-A0A316F6T3-F1
#
_cell.length_a   1.000
_cell.length_b   1.000
_cell.length_c   1.000
_cell.angle_alpha   90.00
_cell.angle_beta   90.00
_cell.angle_gamma   90.00
#
_symmetry.space_group_name_H-M   'P 1'
#
loop_
_entity.id
_entity.type
_entity.pdbx_description
1 polymer ?
#
loop_
_entity_poly.entity_id
_entity_poly.type
_entity_poly.pdbx_seq_one_letter_code
_entity_poly.pdbx_strand_id
1 'polypeptide(L)'
;MSENAVLRHADAGDWELAVAEAERAVEAGDRLDAGDAWPAVMVLYLRGDLAGASAVPPLVSPGGADADRALLAAWSASVAWARGEVAACRELADRALAGAAGEPRALAAAHTALALLAAAEGARRANERHYALGLAAAERCEDRTQQLRIRTNRASQRMEEGDLTGALAELDHVLWRFGSGRTPIRTDSGWCTTTGPRFWYGPDG
;
A
#
# COMPACT_ATOMS: atom_id res chain seq x y z
N MET A 1 10.48 21.72 -7.99
CA MET A 1 9.29 21.16 -7.32
C MET A 1 9.74 20.81 -5.92
N SER A 2 9.14 21.40 -4.89
CA SER A 2 9.51 21.08 -3.50
C SER A 2 9.23 19.59 -3.27
N GLU A 3 10.20 18.86 -2.74
CA GLU A 3 10.04 17.45 -2.42
C GLU A 3 9.03 17.33 -1.27
N ASN A 4 7.98 16.52 -1.44
CA ASN A 4 6.94 16.34 -0.42
C ASN A 4 7.54 15.71 0.84
N ALA A 5 7.43 16.41 1.98
CA ALA A 5 8.09 16.01 3.22
C ALA A 5 7.58 14.66 3.75
N VAL A 6 6.29 14.36 3.60
CA VAL A 6 5.69 13.08 3.99
C VAL A 6 6.33 11.93 3.21
N LEU A 7 6.43 12.04 1.89
CA LEU A 7 7.06 11.02 1.05
C LEU A 7 8.53 10.84 1.36
N ARG A 8 9.27 11.95 1.52
CA ARG A 8 10.70 11.89 1.86
C ARG A 8 10.94 11.10 3.15
N HIS A 9 10.15 11.33 4.19
CA HIS A 9 10.25 10.59 5.45
C HIS A 9 9.81 9.12 5.30
N ALA A 10 8.71 8.86 4.59
CA ALA A 10 8.24 7.50 4.34
C ALA A 10 9.28 6.66 3.55
N ASP A 11 9.89 7.24 2.52
CA ASP A 11 10.90 6.60 1.69
C ASP A 11 12.22 6.34 2.46
N ALA A 12 12.55 7.21 3.41
CA ALA A 12 13.65 7.02 4.34
C ALA A 12 13.37 5.94 5.42
N GLY A 13 12.10 5.54 5.59
CA GLY A 13 11.66 4.64 6.65
C GLY A 13 11.33 5.33 7.98
N ASP A 14 11.39 6.67 8.02
CA ASP A 14 11.07 7.50 9.18
C ASP A 14 9.54 7.70 9.29
N TRP A 15 8.79 6.61 9.41
CA TRP A 15 7.33 6.62 9.36
C TRP A 15 6.66 7.50 10.44
N GLU A 16 7.27 7.61 11.62
CA GLU A 16 6.78 8.50 12.69
C GLU A 16 6.84 9.96 12.27
N LEU A 17 7.93 10.38 11.60
CA LEU A 17 8.04 11.74 11.07
C LEU A 17 7.09 11.98 9.90
N ALA A 18 6.91 10.98 9.02
CA ALA A 18 5.95 11.08 7.92
C ALA A 18 4.51 11.28 8.42
N VAL A 19 4.12 10.56 9.48
CA VAL A 19 2.81 10.72 10.13
C VAL A 19 2.69 12.09 10.79
N ALA A 20 3.70 12.53 11.56
CA ALA A 20 3.67 13.84 12.21
C ALA A 20 3.59 15.01 11.21
N GLU A 21 4.22 14.90 10.03
CA GLU A 21 4.04 15.86 8.93
C GLU A 21 2.61 15.86 8.39
N ALA A 22 2.02 14.67 8.17
CA ALA A 22 0.65 14.55 7.68
C ALA A 22 -0.38 15.10 8.67
N GLU A 23 -0.24 14.81 9.97
CA GLU A 23 -1.09 15.34 11.03
C GLU A 23 -1.02 16.87 11.07
N ARG A 24 0.18 17.45 11.00
CA ARG A 24 0.37 18.90 10.96
C ARG A 24 -0.29 19.56 9.74
N ALA A 25 -0.23 18.92 8.58
CA ALA A 25 -0.90 19.42 7.39
C ALA A 25 -2.43 19.46 7.55
N VAL A 26 -3.01 18.46 8.22
CA VAL A 26 -4.44 18.42 8.55
C VAL A 26 -4.80 19.49 9.59
N GLU A 27 -4.02 19.62 10.65
CA GLU A 27 -4.23 20.58 11.73
C GLU A 27 -4.13 22.03 11.28
N ALA A 28 -3.21 22.33 10.36
CA ALA A 28 -3.09 23.66 9.77
C ALA A 28 -4.34 24.06 8.99
N GLY A 29 -5.09 23.09 8.46
CA GLY A 29 -6.30 23.34 7.66
C GLY A 29 -6.02 24.08 6.35
N ASP A 30 -4.75 24.09 5.91
CA ASP A 30 -4.34 24.76 4.69
C ASP A 30 -4.88 24.04 3.45
N ARG A 31 -5.10 24.80 2.37
CA ARG A 31 -5.48 24.19 1.10
C ARG A 31 -4.29 23.42 0.54
N LEU A 32 -4.46 22.13 0.33
CA LEU A 32 -3.45 21.24 -0.23
C LEU A 32 -3.63 21.10 -1.74
N ASP A 33 -2.54 20.84 -2.46
CA ASP A 33 -2.66 20.25 -3.80
C ASP A 33 -2.79 18.71 -3.68
N ALA A 34 -3.13 18.06 -4.80
CA ALA A 34 -3.30 16.60 -4.79
C ALA A 34 -1.99 15.85 -4.48
N GLY A 35 -0.84 16.40 -4.90
CA GLY A 35 0.48 15.81 -4.72
C GLY A 35 0.93 15.82 -3.26
N ASP A 36 0.46 16.79 -2.48
CA ASP A 36 0.67 16.87 -1.04
C ASP A 36 -0.38 16.10 -0.23
N ALA A 37 -1.59 15.98 -0.76
CA ALA A 37 -2.69 15.32 -0.07
C ALA A 37 -2.61 13.79 -0.09
N TRP A 38 -2.29 13.17 -1.23
CA TRP A 38 -2.30 11.70 -1.31
C TRP A 38 -1.27 11.02 -0.40
N PRO A 39 -0.04 11.57 -0.19
CA PRO A 39 0.90 11.00 0.77
C PRO A 39 0.37 11.07 2.19
N ALA A 40 -0.28 12.18 2.57
CA ALA A 40 -0.89 12.32 3.89
C ALA A 40 -2.00 11.27 4.12
N VAL A 41 -2.91 11.09 3.15
CA VAL A 41 -3.94 10.03 3.22
C VAL A 41 -3.30 8.65 3.33
N MET A 42 -2.25 8.37 2.54
CA MET A 42 -1.53 7.10 2.57
C MET A 42 -0.97 6.79 3.96
N VAL A 43 -0.20 7.69 4.55
CA VAL A 43 0.47 7.42 5.84
C VAL A 43 -0.54 7.31 6.98
N LEU A 44 -1.57 8.16 7.00
CA LEU A 44 -2.62 8.11 8.01
C LEU A 44 -3.45 6.81 7.89
N TYR A 45 -3.80 6.40 6.67
CA TYR A 45 -4.47 5.12 6.43
C TYR A 45 -3.63 3.92 6.89
N LEU A 46 -2.34 3.88 6.52
CA LEU A 46 -1.44 2.80 6.92
C LEU A 46 -1.18 2.76 8.44
N ARG A 47 -1.28 3.91 9.11
CA ARG A 47 -1.26 4.02 10.58
C ARG A 47 -2.55 3.53 11.23
N GLY A 48 -3.64 3.43 10.47
CA GLY A 48 -4.98 3.10 10.98
C GLY A 48 -5.78 4.32 11.45
N ASP A 49 -5.26 5.54 11.29
CA ASP A 49 -6.01 6.77 11.56
C ASP A 49 -6.94 7.10 10.39
N LEU A 50 -8.09 6.43 10.38
CA LEU A 50 -9.11 6.63 9.35
C LEU A 50 -9.81 7.99 9.46
N ALA A 51 -9.82 8.61 10.65
CA ALA A 51 -10.44 9.91 10.86
C ALA A 51 -9.59 11.02 10.25
N GLY A 52 -8.28 11.05 10.58
CA GLY A 52 -7.32 11.96 9.97
C GLY A 52 -7.25 11.77 8.45
N ALA A 53 -7.16 10.52 7.98
CA ALA A 53 -7.12 10.24 6.55
C ALA A 53 -8.36 10.74 5.79
N SER A 54 -9.55 10.70 6.41
CA SER A 54 -10.80 11.20 5.81
C SER A 54 -10.93 12.73 5.84
N ALA A 55 -10.16 13.41 6.71
CA ALA A 55 -10.15 14.86 6.81
C ALA A 55 -9.33 15.55 5.71
N VAL A 56 -8.41 14.83 5.06
CA VAL A 56 -7.52 15.38 4.02
C VAL A 56 -8.25 15.73 2.70
N PRO A 57 -9.06 14.84 2.07
CA PRO A 57 -9.64 15.15 0.75
C PRO A 57 -10.45 16.45 0.66
N PRO A 58 -11.21 16.87 1.69
CA PRO A 58 -11.88 18.18 1.72
C PRO A 58 -10.94 19.40 1.64
N LEU A 59 -9.67 19.28 2.03
CA LEU A 59 -8.68 20.36 2.00
C LEU A 59 -8.09 20.60 0.61
N VAL A 60 -8.35 19.68 -0.35
CA VAL A 60 -7.68 19.68 -1.64
C VAL A 60 -8.25 20.75 -2.57
N SER A 61 -7.37 21.59 -3.12
CA SER A 61 -7.72 22.56 -4.14
C SER A 61 -8.05 21.89 -5.48
N PRO A 62 -9.06 22.41 -6.23
CA PRO A 62 -9.27 21.99 -7.61
C PRO A 62 -8.01 22.23 -8.44
N GLY A 63 -7.46 21.19 -9.06
CA GLY A 63 -6.24 21.28 -9.86
C GLY A 63 -5.26 20.15 -9.59
N GLY A 64 -4.01 20.31 -10.03
CA GLY A 64 -2.94 19.31 -9.89
C GLY A 64 -2.77 18.39 -11.09
N ALA A 65 -1.80 17.48 -11.02
CA ALA A 65 -1.59 16.44 -12.02
C ALA A 65 -2.70 15.36 -11.93
N ASP A 66 -3.09 14.78 -13.07
CA ASP A 66 -4.04 13.66 -13.10
C ASP A 66 -3.55 12.47 -12.27
N ALA A 67 -2.24 12.20 -12.32
CA ALA A 67 -1.59 11.14 -11.56
C ALA A 67 -1.79 11.28 -10.04
N ASP A 68 -1.57 12.48 -9.49
CA ASP A 68 -1.71 12.76 -8.06
C ASP A 68 -3.17 12.70 -7.62
N ARG A 69 -4.10 13.17 -8.48
CA ARG A 69 -5.53 13.02 -8.22
C ARG A 69 -5.97 11.56 -8.24
N ALA A 70 -5.41 10.75 -9.13
CA ALA A 70 -5.67 9.31 -9.19
C ALA A 70 -5.15 8.60 -7.94
N LEU A 71 -3.96 8.98 -7.46
CA LEU A 71 -3.41 8.48 -6.20
C LEU A 71 -4.27 8.87 -5.01
N LEU A 72 -4.68 10.15 -4.92
CA LEU A 72 -5.57 10.62 -3.87
C LEU A 72 -6.89 9.83 -3.86
N ALA A 73 -7.49 9.62 -5.04
CA ALA A 73 -8.71 8.84 -5.18
C ALA A 73 -8.50 7.38 -4.74
N ALA A 74 -7.40 6.73 -5.13
CA ALA A 74 -7.10 5.35 -4.76
C ALA A 74 -6.90 5.15 -3.25
N TRP A 75 -6.16 6.05 -2.60
CA TRP A 75 -5.96 6.00 -1.15
C TRP A 75 -7.24 6.35 -0.40
N SER A 76 -8.03 7.32 -0.88
CA SER A 76 -9.35 7.62 -0.31
C SER A 76 -10.32 6.44 -0.47
N ALA A 77 -10.29 5.72 -1.59
CA ALA A 77 -11.07 4.50 -1.78
C ALA A 77 -10.71 3.43 -0.74
N SER A 78 -9.43 3.33 -0.39
CA SER A 78 -8.94 2.41 0.64
C SER A 78 -9.44 2.77 2.04
N VAL A 79 -9.51 4.08 2.35
CA VAL A 79 -10.12 4.59 3.58
C VAL A 79 -11.61 4.27 3.62
N ALA A 80 -12.34 4.54 2.53
CA ALA A 80 -13.76 4.21 2.42
C ALA A 80 -14.02 2.71 2.60
N TRP A 81 -13.18 1.85 2.00
CA TRP A 81 -13.25 0.40 2.22
C TRP A 81 -13.08 0.02 3.69
N ALA A 82 -12.05 0.54 4.37
CA ALA A 82 -11.80 0.25 5.78
C ALA A 82 -12.92 0.73 6.71
N ARG A 83 -13.68 1.75 6.27
CA ARG A 83 -14.87 2.27 6.98
C ARG A 83 -16.17 1.51 6.63
N GLY A 84 -16.13 0.54 5.71
CA GLY A 84 -17.32 -0.18 5.24
C GLY A 84 -18.18 0.61 4.24
N GLU A 85 -17.68 1.72 3.71
CA GLU A 85 -18.39 2.63 2.81
C GLU A 85 -18.25 2.15 1.35
N VAL A 86 -18.86 1.00 1.02
CA VAL A 86 -18.66 0.29 -0.25
C VAL A 86 -18.99 1.14 -1.49
N ALA A 87 -20.08 1.93 -1.46
CA ALA A 87 -20.45 2.78 -2.59
C ALA A 87 -19.40 3.87 -2.88
N ALA A 88 -18.94 4.56 -1.83
CA ALA A 88 -17.89 5.57 -1.95
C ALA A 88 -16.57 4.95 -2.40
N CYS A 89 -16.23 3.76 -1.88
CA CYS A 89 -15.06 3.00 -2.31
C CYS A 89 -15.09 2.73 -3.82
N ARG A 90 -16.24 2.28 -4.36
CA ARG A 90 -16.41 2.03 -5.81
C ARG A 90 -16.20 3.30 -6.64
N GLU A 91 -16.89 4.38 -6.31
CA GLU A 91 -16.77 5.64 -7.04
C GLU A 91 -15.36 6.21 -7.02
N LEU A 92 -14.65 6.08 -5.89
CA LEU A 92 -13.27 6.53 -5.77
C LEU A 92 -12.31 5.62 -6.53
N ALA A 93 -12.50 4.30 -6.48
CA ALA A 93 -11.67 3.33 -7.19
C ALA A 93 -11.81 3.47 -8.72
N ASP A 94 -13.02 3.67 -9.22
CA ASP A 94 -13.28 3.91 -10.65
C ASP A 94 -12.62 5.22 -11.13
N ARG A 95 -12.74 6.30 -10.35
CA ARG A 95 -12.06 7.57 -10.62
C ARG A 95 -10.54 7.42 -10.63
N ALA A 96 -10.00 6.68 -9.67
CA ALA A 96 -8.57 6.42 -9.59
C ALA A 96 -8.07 5.67 -10.83
N LEU A 97 -8.78 4.63 -11.27
CA LEU A 97 -8.41 3.86 -12.45
C LEU A 97 -8.45 4.73 -13.73
N ALA A 98 -9.49 5.55 -13.88
CA ALA A 98 -9.63 6.44 -15.03
C ALA A 98 -8.50 7.48 -15.12
N GLY A 99 -8.06 8.02 -13.97
CA GLY A 99 -6.97 9.01 -13.91
C GLY A 99 -5.55 8.42 -13.93
N ALA A 100 -5.40 7.10 -13.80
CA ALA A 100 -4.10 6.44 -13.70
C ALA A 100 -3.43 6.14 -15.06
N ALA A 101 -4.02 6.58 -16.18
CA ALA A 101 -3.52 6.24 -17.51
C ALA A 101 -2.07 6.67 -17.71
N GLY A 102 -1.20 5.71 -18.04
CA GLY A 102 0.23 5.97 -18.28
C GLY A 102 1.10 6.09 -17.02
N GLU A 103 0.50 6.05 -15.83
CA GLU A 103 1.18 6.33 -14.56
C GLU A 103 1.24 5.06 -13.68
N PRO A 104 2.36 4.32 -13.67
CA PRO A 104 2.41 3.00 -13.03
C PRO A 104 2.14 3.02 -11.52
N ARG A 105 2.56 4.09 -10.82
CA ARG A 105 2.29 4.26 -9.39
C ARG A 105 0.79 4.42 -9.12
N ALA A 106 0.12 5.27 -9.91
CA ALA A 106 -1.33 5.46 -9.82
C ALA A 106 -2.09 4.17 -10.19
N LEU A 107 -1.63 3.43 -11.21
CA LEU A 107 -2.21 2.14 -11.61
C LEU A 107 -2.10 1.10 -10.50
N ALA A 108 -0.95 1.03 -9.82
CA ALA A 108 -0.76 0.16 -8.69
C ALA A 108 -1.77 0.45 -7.58
N ALA A 109 -1.87 1.72 -7.16
CA ALA A 109 -2.80 2.14 -6.12
C ALA A 109 -4.27 1.91 -6.49
N ALA A 110 -4.68 2.25 -7.72
CA ALA A 110 -6.04 2.06 -8.21
C ALA A 110 -6.45 0.59 -8.23
N HIS A 111 -5.56 -0.29 -8.72
CA HIS A 111 -5.82 -1.73 -8.71
C HIS A 111 -5.81 -2.31 -7.29
N THR A 112 -5.00 -1.80 -6.37
CA THR A 112 -5.09 -2.18 -4.94
C THR A 112 -6.46 -1.83 -4.37
N ALA A 113 -7.00 -0.63 -4.64
CA ALA A 113 -8.33 -0.24 -4.19
C ALA A 113 -9.45 -1.11 -4.80
N LEU A 114 -9.38 -1.41 -6.10
CA LEU A 114 -10.34 -2.31 -6.76
C LEU A 114 -10.26 -3.74 -6.23
N ALA A 115 -9.07 -4.22 -5.85
CA ALA A 115 -8.93 -5.52 -5.20
C ALA A 115 -9.64 -5.53 -3.84
N LEU A 116 -9.47 -4.49 -3.01
CA LEU A 116 -10.15 -4.36 -1.73
C LEU A 116 -11.67 -4.32 -1.88
N LEU A 117 -12.18 -3.55 -2.85
CA LEU A 117 -13.60 -3.51 -3.18
C LEU A 117 -14.12 -4.90 -3.58
N ALA A 118 -13.42 -5.58 -4.49
CA ALA A 118 -13.79 -6.92 -4.93
C ALA A 118 -13.79 -7.93 -3.76
N ALA A 119 -12.89 -7.78 -2.78
CA ALA A 119 -12.91 -8.60 -1.57
C ALA A 119 -14.16 -8.32 -0.71
N ALA A 120 -14.52 -7.06 -0.51
CA ALA A 120 -15.74 -6.67 0.22
C ALA A 120 -17.02 -7.19 -0.47
N GLU A 121 -17.00 -7.35 -1.79
CA GLU A 121 -18.11 -7.89 -2.59
C GLU A 121 -18.10 -9.42 -2.69
N GLY A 122 -17.09 -10.10 -2.13
CA GLY A 122 -16.90 -11.55 -2.29
C GLY A 122 -16.49 -11.98 -3.70
N ALA A 123 -16.08 -11.04 -4.56
CA ALA A 123 -15.70 -11.27 -5.95
C ALA A 123 -14.24 -11.76 -6.06
N ARG A 124 -14.00 -13.01 -5.63
CA ARG A 124 -12.66 -13.60 -5.49
C ARG A 124 -11.76 -13.47 -6.73
N ARG A 125 -12.26 -13.88 -7.90
CA ARG A 125 -11.49 -13.83 -9.16
C ARG A 125 -11.12 -12.40 -9.57
N ALA A 126 -12.03 -11.45 -9.31
CA ALA A 126 -11.77 -10.04 -9.60
C ALA A 126 -10.69 -9.49 -8.66
N ASN A 127 -10.76 -9.84 -7.37
CA ASN A 127 -9.75 -9.49 -6.39
C ASN A 127 -8.34 -10.01 -6.77
N GLU A 128 -8.21 -11.30 -7.13
CA GLU A 128 -6.92 -11.86 -7.57
C GLU A 128 -6.36 -11.14 -8.79
N ARG A 129 -7.21 -10.91 -9.80
CA ARG A 129 -6.84 -10.21 -11.02
C ARG A 129 -6.34 -8.81 -10.73
N HIS A 130 -7.03 -8.06 -9.86
CA HIS A 130 -6.64 -6.71 -9.52
C HIS A 130 -5.33 -6.67 -8.74
N TYR A 131 -5.11 -7.57 -7.78
CA TYR A 131 -3.81 -7.65 -7.12
C TYR A 131 -2.66 -7.99 -8.07
N ALA A 132 -2.87 -8.89 -9.04
CA ALA A 132 -1.86 -9.21 -10.04
C ALA A 132 -1.50 -7.99 -10.93
N LEU A 133 -2.51 -7.26 -11.40
CA LEU A 133 -2.31 -6.05 -12.21
C LEU A 133 -1.63 -4.93 -11.42
N GLY A 134 -2.06 -4.72 -10.17
CA GLY A 134 -1.47 -3.73 -9.27
C GLY A 134 -0.01 -4.04 -8.95
N LEU A 135 0.31 -5.30 -8.67
CA LEU A 135 1.67 -5.72 -8.37
C LEU A 135 2.61 -5.53 -9.56
N ALA A 136 2.17 -5.91 -10.76
CA ALA A 136 2.94 -5.68 -11.98
C ALA A 136 3.20 -4.18 -12.24
N ALA A 137 2.25 -3.31 -11.89
CA ALA A 137 2.43 -1.86 -12.00
C ALA A 137 3.40 -1.33 -10.94
N ALA A 138 3.28 -1.79 -9.70
CA ALA A 138 4.17 -1.40 -8.60
C ALA A 138 5.62 -1.83 -8.83
N GLU A 139 5.83 -3.01 -9.43
CA GLU A 139 7.16 -3.51 -9.79
C GLU A 139 7.81 -2.67 -10.90
N ARG A 140 7.03 -2.16 -11.88
CA ARG A 140 7.55 -1.30 -12.97
C ARG A 140 8.05 0.06 -12.50
N CYS A 141 7.48 0.63 -11.43
CA CYS A 141 7.91 1.91 -10.87
C CYS A 141 8.66 1.78 -9.54
N GLU A 142 9.05 0.56 -9.16
CA GLU A 142 9.75 0.27 -7.91
C GLU A 142 9.04 0.80 -6.64
N ASP A 143 7.70 0.90 -6.69
CA ASP A 143 6.90 1.36 -5.54
C ASP A 143 6.89 0.27 -4.46
N ARG A 144 7.75 0.46 -3.46
CA ARG A 144 7.93 -0.47 -2.35
C ARG A 144 6.68 -0.56 -1.49
N THR A 145 5.99 0.56 -1.26
CA THR A 145 4.80 0.65 -0.42
C THR A 145 3.65 -0.17 -1.02
N GLN A 146 3.38 -0.02 -2.32
CA GLN A 146 2.37 -0.83 -3.00
C GLN A 146 2.78 -2.30 -3.11
N GLN A 147 4.04 -2.62 -3.42
CA GLN A 147 4.52 -4.00 -3.45
C GLN A 147 4.31 -4.71 -2.10
N LEU A 148 4.70 -4.08 -0.99
CA LEU A 148 4.51 -4.59 0.37
C LEU A 148 3.02 -4.80 0.65
N ARG A 149 2.22 -3.74 0.48
CA ARG A 149 0.78 -3.75 0.77
C ARG A 149 0.04 -4.85 -0.01
N ILE A 150 0.29 -4.96 -1.31
CA ILE A 150 -0.37 -5.96 -2.16
C ILE A 150 0.02 -7.38 -1.72
N ARG A 151 1.30 -7.64 -1.47
CA ARG A 151 1.75 -8.98 -1.06
C ARG A 151 1.23 -9.37 0.32
N THR A 152 1.23 -8.45 1.29
CA THR A 152 0.64 -8.69 2.62
C THR A 152 -0.86 -8.95 2.55
N ASN A 153 -1.60 -8.20 1.72
CA ASN A 153 -3.03 -8.44 1.55
C ASN A 153 -3.32 -9.80 0.90
N ARG A 154 -2.55 -10.19 -0.13
CA ARG A 154 -2.65 -11.51 -0.75
C ARG A 154 -2.31 -12.63 0.23
N ALA A 155 -1.32 -12.43 1.10
CA ALA A 155 -0.99 -13.38 2.15
C ALA A 155 -2.14 -13.55 3.15
N SER A 156 -2.74 -12.45 3.63
CA SER A 156 -3.91 -12.49 4.53
C SER A 156 -5.04 -13.31 3.94
N GLN A 157 -5.38 -13.03 2.68
CA GLN A 157 -6.46 -13.72 1.99
C GLN A 157 -6.17 -15.21 1.79
N ARG A 158 -4.93 -15.59 1.45
CA ARG A 158 -4.55 -17.00 1.35
C ARG A 158 -4.65 -17.71 2.71
N MET A 159 -4.34 -17.03 3.82
CA MET A 159 -4.55 -17.58 5.15
C MET A 159 -6.04 -17.83 5.44
N GLU A 160 -6.91 -16.89 5.07
CA GLU A 160 -8.37 -17.06 5.20
C GLU A 160 -8.90 -18.26 4.40
N GLU A 161 -8.21 -18.64 3.33
CA GLU A 161 -8.53 -19.79 2.47
C GLU A 161 -7.88 -21.11 2.90
N GLY A 162 -7.01 -21.07 3.91
CA GLY A 162 -6.22 -22.21 4.34
C GLY A 162 -5.03 -22.55 3.44
N ASP A 163 -4.72 -21.73 2.44
CA ASP A 163 -3.50 -21.84 1.62
C ASP A 163 -2.30 -21.21 2.34
N LEU A 164 -1.86 -21.87 3.42
CA LEU A 164 -0.75 -21.39 4.24
C LEU A 164 0.58 -21.38 3.47
N THR A 165 0.79 -22.33 2.56
CA THR A 165 1.99 -22.39 1.73
C THR A 165 2.08 -21.20 0.79
N GLY A 166 0.98 -20.86 0.11
CA GLY A 166 0.93 -19.68 -0.74
C GLY A 166 1.04 -18.37 0.05
N ALA A 167 0.47 -18.31 1.25
CA ALA A 167 0.62 -17.14 2.13
C ALA A 167 2.09 -16.91 2.51
N LEU A 168 2.81 -17.96 2.91
CA LEU A 168 4.25 -17.89 3.22
C LEU A 168 5.07 -17.45 2.01
N ALA A 169 4.78 -17.97 0.82
CA ALA A 169 5.50 -17.60 -0.40
C ALA A 169 5.40 -16.09 -0.74
N GLU A 170 4.26 -15.44 -0.46
CA GLU A 170 4.11 -13.99 -0.64
C GLU A 170 4.95 -13.20 0.38
N LEU A 171 4.99 -13.66 1.64
CA LEU A 171 5.76 -13.02 2.71
C LEU A 171 7.28 -13.20 2.53
N ASP A 172 7.72 -14.37 2.07
CA ASP A 172 9.13 -14.63 1.77
C ASP A 172 9.66 -13.71 0.65
N HIS A 173 8.84 -13.41 -0.37
CA HIS A 173 9.19 -12.43 -1.40
C HIS A 173 9.42 -11.04 -0.80
N VAL A 174 8.57 -10.64 0.14
CA VAL A 174 8.70 -9.36 0.85
C VAL A 174 10.01 -9.32 1.66
N LEU A 175 10.28 -10.36 2.46
CA LEU A 175 11.48 -10.43 3.30
C LEU A 175 12.76 -10.47 2.45
N TRP A 176 12.78 -11.24 1.37
CA TRP A 176 13.93 -11.30 0.48
C TRP A 176 14.21 -9.94 -0.17
N ARG A 177 13.16 -9.29 -0.69
CA ARG A 177 13.28 -8.05 -1.48
C ARG A 177 13.50 -6.81 -0.61
N PHE A 178 12.96 -6.77 0.59
CA PHE A 178 12.97 -5.57 1.44
C PHE A 178 13.63 -5.76 2.81
N GLY A 179 13.72 -7.00 3.31
CA GLY A 179 14.32 -7.33 4.60
C GLY A 179 15.85 -7.41 4.58
N SER A 180 16.48 -7.36 3.39
CA SER A 180 17.94 -7.46 3.24
C SER A 180 18.72 -6.17 3.60
N GLY A 181 18.06 -5.18 4.21
CA GLY A 181 18.67 -3.95 4.69
C GLY A 181 18.36 -3.66 6.16
N ARG A 182 19.29 -4.04 7.04
CA ARG A 182 19.41 -3.78 8.50
C ARG A 182 18.84 -4.82 9.47
N THR A 183 19.82 -5.58 9.96
CA THR A 183 19.99 -6.21 11.29
C THR A 183 19.54 -7.66 11.41
N PRO A 184 20.48 -8.61 11.62
CA PRO A 184 20.10 -9.94 12.08
C PRO A 184 19.43 -9.81 13.45
N ILE A 185 18.31 -10.51 13.63
CA ILE A 185 17.73 -10.69 14.96
C ILE A 185 18.79 -11.39 15.80
N ARG A 186 19.37 -10.66 16.75
CA ARG A 186 20.25 -11.24 17.77
C ARG A 186 19.35 -12.07 18.69
N THR A 187 19.35 -13.38 18.51
CA THR A 187 18.94 -14.30 19.56
C THR A 187 20.13 -14.53 20.50
N ASP A 188 19.87 -14.86 21.76
CA ASP A 188 20.90 -15.06 22.81
C ASP A 188 21.93 -16.17 22.50
N SER A 189 21.81 -16.86 21.36
CA SER A 189 22.68 -17.95 20.92
C SER A 189 23.71 -17.58 19.83
N GLY A 190 23.86 -16.30 19.46
CA GLY A 190 24.93 -15.82 18.56
C GLY A 190 24.54 -15.67 17.08
N TRP A 191 25.50 -15.20 16.26
CA TRP A 191 25.28 -14.83 14.86
C TRP A 191 24.88 -16.03 14.00
N CYS A 192 23.62 -16.11 13.56
CA CYS A 192 23.22 -17.00 12.48
C CYS A 192 23.45 -16.27 11.15
N THR A 193 24.48 -16.67 10.41
CA THR A 193 24.60 -16.28 8.99
C THR A 193 23.69 -17.21 8.20
N THR A 194 22.49 -16.74 7.85
CA THR A 194 21.66 -17.44 6.86
C THR A 194 22.25 -17.22 5.47
N THR A 195 23.22 -18.06 5.12
CA THR A 195 23.38 -18.49 3.74
C THR A 195 22.03 -19.06 3.28
N GLY A 196 21.61 -18.68 2.07
CA GLY A 196 20.27 -18.93 1.52
C GLY A 196 19.77 -20.39 1.61
N PRO A 197 18.48 -20.62 1.32
CA PRO A 197 17.83 -21.88 1.64
C PRO A 197 18.48 -23.06 0.89
N ARG A 198 19.23 -23.88 1.64
CA ARG A 198 19.37 -25.29 1.29
C ARG A 198 18.02 -25.94 1.60
N PHE A 199 17.24 -26.16 0.54
CA PHE A 199 16.15 -27.11 0.56
C PHE A 199 16.70 -28.46 1.03
N TRP A 200 16.29 -28.89 2.22
CA TRP A 200 16.41 -30.27 2.66
C TRP A 200 15.01 -30.90 2.57
N TYR A 201 14.72 -31.49 1.42
CA TYR A 201 13.84 -32.65 1.35
C TYR A 201 14.70 -33.83 0.94
N GLY A 202 14.79 -34.83 1.82
CA GLY A 202 15.31 -36.15 1.56
C GLY A 202 14.41 -37.16 2.26
N PRO A 203 13.99 -38.25 1.60
CA PRO A 203 12.88 -39.10 2.05
C PRO A 203 13.34 -40.26 2.96
N ASP A 204 12.34 -40.78 3.68
CA ASP A 204 12.20 -42.11 4.29
C ASP A 204 13.15 -42.57 5.42
N GLY A 205 12.51 -43.00 6.52
CA GLY A 205 13.11 -43.69 7.67
C GLY A 205 12.19 -43.74 8.88
#